data_AF-A0A1F7D6B9-F1
#
_entry.id   AF-A0A1F7D6B9-F1
#
_cell.length_a   1.000
_cell.length_b   1.000
_cell.length_c   1.000
_cell.angle_alpha   90.00
_cell.angle_beta   90.00
_cell.angle_gamma   90.00
#
_symmetry.space_group_name_H-M   'P 1'
#
loop_
_entity.id
_entity.type
_entity.pdbx_description
1 polymer ?
#
loop_
_entity_poly.entity_id
_entity_poly.type
_entity_poly.pdbx_seq_one_letter_code
_entity_poly.pdbx_strand_id
1 'polypeptide(L)'
;MTSLEHAQALYDEVAERPEGTVDALKARLMERALEVRQGLTDTTRSEVAVALEQASPEERTETAAELQHAADDLDEAFRGSSLTLKKLDDDVAGEAQLGTNTIRIDPGKLTGADGIIDVEKAKDILVHEQEHTQQSAQADAETVTIGREAYDTRAVREMAAISCQKRIDFLSDEYRRFAQVTMDEGDRALVRAGRFRELEAKKNEGTPVAMAA
;
A
#
# COMPACT_ATOMS: atom_id res chain seq x y z
N MET A 1 20.70 -11.46 -16.16
CA MET A 1 19.97 -10.61 -15.23
C MET A 1 20.70 -9.29 -15.11
N THR A 2 19.99 -8.17 -15.01
CA THR A 2 20.57 -6.84 -14.73
C THR A 2 20.83 -6.65 -13.24
N SER A 3 21.60 -5.63 -12.86
CA SER A 3 21.82 -5.23 -11.46
C SER A 3 20.50 -4.99 -10.71
N LEU A 4 19.52 -4.37 -11.38
CA LEU A 4 18.19 -4.15 -10.84
C LEU A 4 17.41 -5.46 -10.66
N GLU A 5 17.48 -6.40 -11.62
CA GLU A 5 16.82 -7.71 -11.49
C GLU A 5 17.40 -8.54 -10.33
N HIS A 6 18.73 -8.51 -10.12
CA HIS A 6 19.34 -9.13 -8.95
C HIS A 6 18.87 -8.48 -7.66
N ALA A 7 18.84 -7.15 -7.61
CA ALA A 7 18.44 -6.41 -6.43
C ALA A 7 16.96 -6.63 -6.10
N GLN A 8 16.09 -6.69 -7.12
CA GLN A 8 14.67 -7.03 -6.96
C GLN A 8 14.50 -8.43 -6.36
N ALA A 9 15.20 -9.43 -6.88
CA ALA A 9 15.08 -10.78 -6.36
C ALA A 9 15.58 -10.89 -4.90
N LEU A 10 16.65 -10.18 -4.55
CA LEU A 10 17.11 -10.07 -3.16
C LEU A 10 16.12 -9.31 -2.27
N TYR A 11 15.49 -8.25 -2.79
CA TYR A 11 14.44 -7.53 -2.09
C TYR A 11 13.26 -8.47 -1.77
N ASP A 12 12.79 -9.22 -2.76
CA ASP A 12 11.68 -10.17 -2.62
C ASP A 12 11.99 -11.22 -1.53
N GLU A 13 13.21 -11.77 -1.51
CA GLU A 13 13.67 -12.70 -0.45
C GLU A 13 13.60 -12.07 0.95
N VAL A 14 13.93 -10.78 1.08
CA VAL A 14 13.90 -10.07 2.36
C VAL A 14 12.46 -9.70 2.75
N ALA A 15 11.63 -9.30 1.78
CA ALA A 15 10.24 -8.90 1.94
C ALA A 15 9.32 -10.08 2.34
N GLU A 16 9.63 -11.30 1.91
CA GLU A 16 8.92 -12.54 2.28
C GLU A 16 9.13 -12.96 3.75
N ARG A 17 10.03 -12.30 4.49
CA ARG A 17 10.28 -12.61 5.91
C ARG A 17 9.08 -12.20 6.79
N PRO A 18 8.92 -12.81 7.99
CA PRO A 18 7.79 -12.53 8.88
C PRO A 18 7.73 -11.07 9.35
N GLU A 19 6.51 -10.69 9.75
CA GLU A 19 6.04 -9.38 10.25
C GLU A 19 7.10 -8.56 11.00
N GLY A 20 7.28 -7.29 10.63
CA GLY A 20 8.29 -6.41 11.22
C GLY A 20 8.09 -4.92 10.95
N THR A 21 8.99 -4.10 11.50
CA THR A 21 8.96 -2.63 11.30
C THR A 21 9.67 -2.24 10.00
N VAL A 22 9.39 -1.03 9.51
CA VAL A 22 10.10 -0.43 8.37
C VAL A 22 11.61 -0.39 8.62
N ASP A 23 12.05 0.01 9.81
CA ASP A 23 13.48 0.04 10.17
C ASP A 23 14.12 -1.35 10.17
N ALA A 24 13.39 -2.40 10.56
CA ALA A 24 13.89 -3.77 10.51
C ALA A 24 14.07 -4.25 9.06
N LEU A 25 13.16 -3.89 8.14
CA LEU A 25 13.32 -4.19 6.72
C LEU A 25 14.51 -3.43 6.12
N LYS A 26 14.60 -2.11 6.39
CA LYS A 26 15.73 -1.28 5.95
C LYS A 26 17.07 -1.81 6.41
N ALA A 27 17.20 -2.18 7.68
CA ALA A 27 18.44 -2.74 8.21
C ALA A 27 18.85 -4.01 7.46
N ARG A 28 17.90 -4.90 7.17
CA ARG A 28 18.16 -6.13 6.39
C ARG A 28 18.58 -5.84 4.95
N LEU A 29 17.96 -4.86 4.29
CA LEU A 29 18.36 -4.44 2.94
C LEU A 29 19.80 -3.89 2.94
N MET A 30 20.17 -3.11 3.96
CA MET A 30 21.52 -2.58 4.12
C MET A 30 22.54 -3.68 4.41
N GLU A 31 22.19 -4.68 5.22
CA GLU A 31 23.00 -5.89 5.44
C GLU A 31 23.22 -6.64 4.12
N ARG A 32 22.15 -6.90 3.34
CA ARG A 32 22.26 -7.54 2.03
C ARG A 32 23.11 -6.74 1.05
N ALA A 33 22.94 -5.42 0.99
CA ALA A 33 23.76 -4.56 0.15
C ALA A 33 25.26 -4.68 0.49
N LEU A 34 25.59 -4.76 1.79
CA LEU A 34 26.97 -4.96 2.25
C LEU A 34 27.51 -6.34 1.85
N GLU A 35 26.73 -7.40 2.04
CA GLU A 35 27.07 -8.78 1.64
C GLU A 35 27.38 -8.86 0.14
N VAL A 36 26.51 -8.29 -0.70
CA VAL A 36 26.69 -8.25 -2.16
C VAL A 36 27.97 -7.53 -2.53
N ARG A 37 28.25 -6.36 -1.93
CA ARG A 37 29.46 -5.59 -2.22
C ARG A 37 30.74 -6.34 -1.84
N GLN A 38 30.69 -7.16 -0.80
CA GLN A 38 31.82 -7.96 -0.32
C GLN A 38 31.96 -9.32 -1.03
N GLY A 39 31.00 -9.67 -1.91
CA GLY A 39 30.95 -10.99 -2.55
C GLY A 39 30.65 -12.13 -1.56
N LEU A 40 29.96 -11.83 -0.45
CA LEU A 40 29.59 -12.79 0.58
C LEU A 40 28.22 -13.38 0.25
N THR A 41 28.15 -14.28 -0.72
CA THR A 41 26.92 -14.97 -1.16
C THR A 41 26.64 -16.28 -0.39
N ASP A 42 27.54 -16.66 0.52
CA ASP A 42 27.65 -17.99 1.15
C ASP A 42 26.45 -18.43 2.01
N THR A 43 25.49 -17.56 2.33
CA THR A 43 24.43 -17.88 3.29
C THR A 43 23.14 -18.41 2.68
N THR A 44 22.96 -18.40 1.35
CA THR A 44 21.75 -18.94 0.71
C THR A 44 22.08 -19.45 -0.69
N ARG A 45 21.97 -20.76 -0.95
CA ARG A 45 22.04 -21.33 -2.33
C ARG A 45 20.77 -20.95 -3.12
N SER A 46 20.62 -19.66 -3.41
CA SER A 46 19.62 -19.09 -4.30
C SER A 46 20.22 -18.95 -5.70
N GLU A 47 19.41 -19.02 -6.75
CA GLU A 47 19.86 -18.78 -8.13
C GLU A 47 20.48 -17.38 -8.28
N VAL A 48 19.98 -16.41 -7.49
CA VAL A 48 20.51 -15.03 -7.42
C VAL A 48 21.91 -15.00 -6.81
N ALA A 49 22.18 -15.81 -5.78
CA ALA A 49 23.49 -15.91 -5.16
C ALA A 49 24.54 -16.44 -6.15
N VAL A 50 24.19 -17.47 -6.93
CA VAL A 50 25.08 -18.02 -7.97
C VAL A 50 25.33 -16.99 -9.08
N ALA A 51 24.32 -16.23 -9.48
CA ALA A 51 24.48 -15.17 -10.48
C ALA A 51 25.42 -14.07 -9.98
N LEU A 52 25.31 -13.66 -8.71
CA LEU A 52 26.15 -12.62 -8.11
C LEU A 52 27.60 -13.06 -7.84
N GLU A 53 27.84 -14.36 -7.64
CA GLU A 53 29.20 -14.92 -7.60
C GLU A 53 29.92 -14.74 -8.93
N GLN A 54 29.19 -14.89 -10.03
CA GLN A 54 29.70 -14.78 -11.40
C GLN A 54 29.68 -13.33 -11.92
N ALA A 55 28.96 -12.43 -11.25
CA ALA A 55 28.86 -11.02 -11.62
C ALA A 55 30.18 -10.26 -11.44
N SER A 56 30.37 -9.22 -12.24
CA SER A 56 31.53 -8.33 -12.12
C SER A 56 31.49 -7.54 -10.80
N PRO A 57 32.63 -7.02 -10.32
CA PRO A 57 32.66 -6.09 -9.19
C PRO A 57 31.75 -4.86 -9.38
N GLU A 58 31.64 -4.36 -10.61
CA GLU A 58 30.78 -3.24 -10.97
C GLU A 58 29.30 -3.62 -10.83
N GLU A 59 28.87 -4.75 -11.40
CA GLU A 59 27.48 -5.24 -11.30
C GLU A 59 27.06 -5.49 -9.85
N ARG A 60 27.96 -6.03 -9.02
CA ARG A 60 27.71 -6.18 -7.57
C ARG A 60 27.57 -4.84 -6.86
N THR A 61 28.38 -3.86 -7.24
CA THR A 61 28.31 -2.51 -6.66
C THR A 61 27.00 -1.83 -7.01
N GLU A 62 26.56 -1.94 -8.26
CA GLU A 62 25.26 -1.44 -8.72
C GLU A 62 24.10 -2.16 -8.01
N THR A 63 24.11 -3.49 -7.95
CA THR A 63 23.08 -4.28 -7.24
C THR A 63 22.97 -3.85 -5.77
N ALA A 64 24.10 -3.64 -5.09
CA ALA A 64 24.12 -3.14 -3.72
C ALA A 64 23.58 -1.70 -3.60
N ALA A 65 23.83 -0.85 -4.59
CA ALA A 65 23.29 0.50 -4.63
C ALA A 65 21.76 0.50 -4.78
N GLU A 66 21.21 -0.38 -5.63
CA GLU A 66 19.75 -0.52 -5.79
C GLU A 66 19.07 -0.98 -4.49
N LEU A 67 19.66 -1.92 -3.74
CA LEU A 67 19.15 -2.32 -2.42
C LEU A 67 19.20 -1.19 -1.40
N GLN A 68 20.26 -0.37 -1.44
CA GLN A 68 20.39 0.79 -0.58
C GLN A 68 19.35 1.87 -0.95
N HIS A 69 19.14 2.13 -2.23
CA HIS A 69 18.07 3.02 -2.70
C HIS A 69 16.69 2.54 -2.24
N ALA A 70 16.39 1.24 -2.34
CA ALA A 70 15.13 0.70 -1.83
C ALA A 70 14.93 0.93 -0.31
N ALA A 71 16.01 0.87 0.48
CA ALA A 71 15.94 1.18 1.90
C ALA A 71 15.68 2.67 2.18
N ASP A 72 16.26 3.55 1.37
CA ASP A 72 16.04 5.00 1.44
C ASP A 72 14.62 5.36 0.98
N ASP A 73 14.11 4.71 -0.07
CA ASP A 73 12.74 4.86 -0.59
C ASP A 73 11.68 4.44 0.45
N LEU A 74 11.93 3.34 1.17
CA LEU A 74 11.09 2.92 2.30
C LEU A 74 11.10 3.95 3.43
N ASP A 75 12.25 4.56 3.71
CA ASP A 75 12.33 5.65 4.68
C ASP A 75 11.50 6.85 4.21
N GLU A 76 11.66 7.25 2.95
CA GLU A 76 10.92 8.37 2.38
C GLU A 76 9.41 8.15 2.42
N ALA A 77 8.94 6.96 2.05
CA ALA A 77 7.53 6.64 1.98
C ALA A 77 6.86 6.62 3.37
N PHE A 78 7.57 6.13 4.39
CA PHE A 78 6.98 5.77 5.67
C PHE A 78 7.56 6.49 6.89
N ARG A 79 8.40 7.51 6.69
CA ARG A 79 9.04 8.26 7.78
C ARG A 79 8.03 8.71 8.84
N GLY A 80 8.28 8.33 10.08
CA GLY A 80 7.46 8.73 11.23
C GLY A 80 6.12 8.00 11.36
N SER A 81 5.83 7.02 10.49
CA SER A 81 4.69 6.13 10.66
C SER A 81 5.00 4.99 11.64
N SER A 82 3.99 4.50 12.35
CA SER A 82 4.08 3.35 13.25
C SER A 82 3.47 2.08 12.64
N LEU A 83 3.56 1.94 11.31
CA LEU A 83 2.98 0.81 10.58
C LEU A 83 3.81 -0.47 10.74
N THR A 84 3.19 -1.59 10.44
CA THR A 84 3.85 -2.90 10.39
C THR A 84 3.94 -3.39 8.95
N LEU A 85 5.11 -3.85 8.52
CA LEU A 85 5.28 -4.52 7.24
C LEU A 85 5.03 -6.01 7.41
N LYS A 86 4.12 -6.56 6.61
CA LYS A 86 3.68 -7.94 6.68
C LYS A 86 3.15 -8.38 5.33
N LYS A 87 3.54 -9.56 4.87
CA LYS A 87 2.88 -10.20 3.71
C LYS A 87 1.37 -10.37 3.98
N LEU A 88 0.56 -9.86 3.06
CA LEU A 88 -0.90 -9.94 3.11
C LEU A 88 -1.38 -10.94 2.05
N ASP A 89 -2.70 -11.06 1.91
CA ASP A 89 -3.29 -11.84 0.84
C ASP A 89 -2.91 -11.26 -0.54
N ASP A 90 -2.87 -12.11 -1.57
CA ASP A 90 -2.27 -11.77 -2.87
C ASP A 90 -2.86 -10.52 -3.54
N ASP A 91 -4.08 -10.12 -3.21
CA ASP A 91 -4.78 -8.95 -3.76
C ASP A 91 -4.85 -7.75 -2.80
N VAL A 92 -4.16 -7.82 -1.65
CA VAL A 92 -4.19 -6.80 -0.60
C VAL A 92 -2.83 -6.12 -0.47
N ALA A 93 -2.79 -4.80 -0.65
CA ALA A 93 -1.57 -4.00 -0.50
C ALA A 93 -1.42 -3.38 0.91
N GLY A 94 -2.55 -3.15 1.58
CA GLY A 94 -2.62 -2.62 2.94
C GLY A 94 -3.86 -3.10 3.65
N GLU A 95 -3.80 -3.10 4.99
CA GLU A 95 -4.95 -3.31 5.85
C GLU A 95 -4.86 -2.39 7.08
N ALA A 96 -6.01 -1.84 7.47
CA ALA A 96 -6.13 -1.03 8.67
C ALA A 96 -7.31 -1.48 9.51
N GLN A 97 -7.14 -1.40 10.83
CA GLN A 97 -8.25 -1.58 11.75
C GLN A 97 -8.96 -0.24 12.00
N LEU A 98 -10.27 -0.22 11.75
CA LEU A 98 -11.11 0.96 11.93
C LEU A 98 -11.06 1.49 13.37
N GLY A 99 -10.88 2.81 13.51
CA GLY A 99 -10.86 3.50 14.80
C GLY A 99 -9.66 3.18 15.70
N THR A 100 -8.61 2.55 15.16
CA THR A 100 -7.34 2.29 15.86
C THR A 100 -6.18 2.81 15.03
N ASN A 101 -4.95 2.80 15.56
CA ASN A 101 -3.75 3.19 14.81
C ASN A 101 -3.02 2.00 14.17
N THR A 102 -3.70 0.86 14.00
CA THR A 102 -3.10 -0.36 13.47
C THR A 102 -3.19 -0.36 11.95
N ILE A 103 -2.03 -0.27 11.30
CA ILE A 103 -1.85 -0.35 9.84
C ILE A 103 -0.84 -1.45 9.55
N ARG A 104 -1.16 -2.32 8.60
CA ARG A 104 -0.20 -3.25 7.99
C ARG A 104 -0.12 -2.99 6.50
N ILE A 105 1.09 -3.09 5.94
CA ILE A 105 1.35 -2.92 4.50
C ILE A 105 2.17 -4.10 4.01
N ASP A 106 1.81 -4.61 2.84
CA ASP A 106 2.59 -5.65 2.18
C ASP A 106 3.80 -5.05 1.46
N PRO A 107 5.03 -5.35 1.89
CA PRO A 107 6.23 -4.82 1.22
C PRO A 107 6.32 -5.26 -0.26
N GLY A 108 5.89 -6.47 -0.60
CA GLY A 108 5.90 -6.97 -1.97
C GLY A 108 4.94 -6.22 -2.91
N LYS A 109 3.99 -5.45 -2.36
CA LYS A 109 3.06 -4.62 -3.14
C LYS A 109 3.56 -3.19 -3.35
N LEU A 110 4.73 -2.84 -2.81
CA LEU A 110 5.30 -1.49 -2.97
C LEU A 110 6.12 -1.33 -4.24
N THR A 111 6.30 -2.40 -5.02
CA THR A 111 7.25 -2.40 -6.13
C THR A 111 6.79 -1.57 -7.34
N GLY A 112 7.77 -1.07 -8.10
CA GLY A 112 7.61 -0.11 -9.19
C GLY A 112 8.34 -0.50 -10.48
N ALA A 113 8.18 0.31 -11.53
CA ALA A 113 8.86 0.12 -12.81
C ALA A 113 10.24 0.82 -12.88
N ASP A 114 10.39 1.94 -12.17
CA ASP A 114 11.59 2.80 -12.22
C ASP A 114 12.55 2.57 -11.03
N GLY A 115 12.51 1.37 -10.44
CA GLY A 115 13.27 0.99 -9.25
C GLY A 115 12.57 -0.12 -8.48
N ILE A 116 13.15 -0.54 -7.34
CA ILE A 116 12.55 -1.60 -6.52
C ILE A 116 11.27 -1.11 -5.83
N ILE A 117 11.24 0.12 -5.31
CA ILE A 117 10.11 0.70 -4.58
C ILE A 117 9.49 1.84 -5.39
N ASP A 118 8.18 1.81 -5.59
CA ASP A 118 7.40 2.96 -6.03
C ASP A 118 6.98 3.78 -4.80
N VAL A 119 7.78 4.81 -4.49
CA VAL A 119 7.60 5.67 -3.33
C VAL A 119 6.22 6.34 -3.30
N GLU A 120 5.72 6.81 -4.44
CA GLU A 120 4.44 7.53 -4.49
C GLU A 120 3.27 6.55 -4.31
N LYS A 121 3.35 5.35 -4.89
CA LYS A 121 2.40 4.27 -4.63
C LYS A 121 2.40 3.88 -3.15
N ALA A 122 3.58 3.74 -2.53
CA ALA A 122 3.70 3.42 -1.11
C ALA A 122 3.06 4.49 -0.20
N LYS A 123 3.29 5.77 -0.51
CA LYS A 123 2.63 6.89 0.19
C LYS A 123 1.11 6.87 0.00
N ASP A 124 0.61 6.60 -1.20
CA ASP A 124 -0.84 6.51 -1.46
C ASP A 124 -1.50 5.32 -0.77
N ILE A 125 -0.82 4.18 -0.63
CA ILE A 125 -1.30 3.06 0.19
C ILE A 125 -1.37 3.50 1.67
N LEU A 126 -0.31 4.12 2.20
CA LEU A 126 -0.31 4.58 3.59
C LEU A 126 -1.43 5.59 3.87
N VAL A 127 -1.64 6.57 2.98
CA VAL A 127 -2.70 7.58 3.12
C VAL A 127 -4.09 6.92 3.12
N HIS A 128 -4.30 5.93 2.27
CA HIS A 128 -5.53 5.14 2.22
C HIS A 128 -5.78 4.42 3.56
N GLU A 129 -4.79 3.69 4.07
CA GLU A 129 -4.91 2.99 5.36
C GLU A 129 -5.07 3.94 6.55
N GLN A 130 -4.43 5.11 6.49
CA GLN A 130 -4.63 6.19 7.47
C GLN A 130 -6.04 6.75 7.45
N GLU A 131 -6.73 6.75 6.31
CA GLU A 131 -8.14 7.15 6.29
C GLU A 131 -9.00 6.09 6.99
N HIS A 132 -8.76 4.79 6.75
CA HIS A 132 -9.46 3.72 7.44
C HIS A 132 -9.30 3.78 8.97
N THR A 133 -8.11 4.10 9.47
CA THR A 133 -7.89 4.25 10.93
C THR A 133 -8.75 5.35 11.56
N GLN A 134 -9.12 6.37 10.79
CA GLN A 134 -10.01 7.46 11.24
C GLN A 134 -11.50 7.11 11.15
N GLN A 135 -11.84 6.00 10.49
CA GLN A 135 -13.22 5.61 10.25
C GLN A 135 -13.85 4.89 11.43
N SER A 136 -15.11 5.23 11.74
CA SER A 136 -15.89 4.52 12.74
C SER A 136 -16.18 3.08 12.30
N ALA A 137 -15.96 2.13 13.20
CA ALA A 137 -16.39 0.74 13.03
C ALA A 137 -17.93 0.61 13.02
N GLN A 138 -18.64 1.53 13.67
CA GLN A 138 -20.09 1.60 13.66
C GLN A 138 -20.58 2.48 12.51
N ALA A 139 -21.59 2.01 11.79
CA ALA A 139 -22.34 2.78 10.80
C ALA A 139 -23.81 2.77 11.22
N ASP A 140 -24.48 3.92 11.09
CA ASP A 140 -25.89 4.03 11.43
C ASP A 140 -26.81 3.35 10.40
N ALA A 141 -26.30 3.04 9.20
CA ALA A 141 -26.96 2.27 8.16
C ALA A 141 -26.07 1.15 7.63
N GLU A 142 -26.68 0.04 7.18
CA GLU A 142 -25.98 -1.11 6.58
C GLU A 142 -25.77 -0.95 5.07
N THR A 143 -26.52 -0.05 4.44
CA THR A 143 -26.48 0.25 3.00
C THR A 143 -26.67 1.74 2.80
N VAL A 144 -25.99 2.30 1.81
CA VAL A 144 -26.07 3.71 1.40
C VAL A 144 -26.30 3.77 -0.10
N THR A 145 -27.34 4.49 -0.49
CA THR A 145 -27.67 4.77 -1.89
C THR A 145 -26.95 6.04 -2.32
N ILE A 146 -26.10 5.97 -3.34
CA ILE A 146 -25.45 7.16 -3.93
C ILE A 146 -25.90 7.25 -5.38
N GLY A 147 -26.77 8.22 -5.68
CA GLY A 147 -27.42 8.32 -6.98
C GLY A 147 -28.40 7.17 -7.22
N ARG A 148 -28.03 6.22 -8.08
CA ARG A 148 -28.87 5.05 -8.45
C ARG A 148 -28.33 3.72 -7.93
N GLU A 149 -27.16 3.74 -7.32
CA GLU A 149 -26.48 2.53 -6.86
C GLU A 149 -26.54 2.45 -5.34
N ALA A 150 -26.70 1.23 -4.83
CA ALA A 150 -26.69 0.92 -3.41
C ALA A 150 -25.35 0.26 -3.08
N TYR A 151 -24.68 0.76 -2.04
CA TYR A 151 -23.39 0.29 -1.59
C TYR A 151 -23.47 -0.17 -0.13
N ASP A 152 -22.79 -1.26 0.19
CA ASP A 152 -22.63 -1.67 1.58
C ASP A 152 -21.66 -0.75 2.34
N THR A 153 -21.58 -0.91 3.66
CA THR A 153 -20.73 -0.06 4.48
C THR A 153 -19.23 -0.20 4.19
N ARG A 154 -18.79 -1.35 3.66
CA ARG A 154 -17.39 -1.57 3.27
C ARG A 154 -17.08 -0.70 2.05
N ALA A 155 -17.88 -0.80 0.99
CA ALA A 155 -17.69 -0.04 -0.23
C ALA A 155 -17.68 1.48 0.01
N VAL A 156 -18.56 2.00 0.89
CA VAL A 156 -18.56 3.43 1.24
C VAL A 156 -17.28 3.85 1.96
N ARG A 157 -16.74 3.00 2.84
CA ARG A 157 -15.46 3.24 3.51
C ARG A 157 -14.28 3.24 2.53
N GLU A 158 -14.29 2.31 1.58
CA GLU A 158 -13.30 2.25 0.49
C GLU A 158 -13.36 3.52 -0.37
N MET A 159 -14.55 3.97 -0.76
CA MET A 159 -14.69 5.22 -1.54
C MET A 159 -14.09 6.42 -0.80
N ALA A 160 -14.32 6.51 0.52
CA ALA A 160 -13.73 7.57 1.34
C ALA A 160 -12.20 7.46 1.41
N ALA A 161 -11.65 6.26 1.64
CA ALA A 161 -10.21 6.03 1.69
C ALA A 161 -9.51 6.28 0.35
N ILE A 162 -10.08 5.79 -0.74
CA ILE A 162 -9.59 6.01 -2.11
C ILE A 162 -9.60 7.49 -2.47
N SER A 163 -10.58 8.26 -2.01
CA SER A 163 -10.66 9.70 -2.31
C SER A 163 -9.50 10.53 -1.75
N CYS A 164 -8.71 9.97 -0.83
CA CYS A 164 -7.50 10.60 -0.29
C CYS A 164 -6.24 10.31 -1.12
N GLN A 165 -6.28 9.33 -2.03
CA GLN A 165 -5.14 8.92 -2.84
C GLN A 165 -4.93 9.85 -4.04
N LYS A 166 -3.66 10.11 -4.40
CA LYS A 166 -3.31 10.88 -5.59
C LYS A 166 -3.27 10.00 -6.83
N ARG A 167 -2.73 8.79 -6.70
CA ARG A 167 -2.67 7.78 -7.76
C ARG A 167 -3.65 6.64 -7.48
N ILE A 168 -4.28 6.17 -8.55
CA ILE A 168 -5.24 5.06 -8.53
C ILE A 168 -4.97 4.03 -9.64
N ASP A 169 -3.89 4.20 -10.41
CA ASP A 169 -3.52 3.33 -11.53
C ASP A 169 -3.22 1.89 -11.08
N PHE A 170 -2.79 1.72 -9.83
CA PHE A 170 -2.49 0.43 -9.22
C PHE A 170 -3.69 -0.25 -8.53
N LEU A 171 -4.86 0.40 -8.49
CA LEU A 171 -6.07 -0.20 -7.91
C LEU A 171 -6.61 -1.36 -8.76
N SER A 172 -7.23 -2.33 -8.10
CA SER A 172 -8.00 -3.38 -8.76
C SER A 172 -9.23 -2.83 -9.49
N ASP A 173 -9.79 -3.59 -10.42
CA ASP A 173 -10.98 -3.15 -11.17
C ASP A 173 -12.23 -2.96 -10.29
N GLU A 174 -12.30 -3.60 -9.13
CA GLU A 174 -13.35 -3.33 -8.13
C GLU A 174 -13.15 -1.94 -7.53
N TYR A 175 -11.94 -1.66 -7.03
CA TYR A 175 -11.61 -0.41 -6.34
C TYR A 175 -11.64 0.80 -7.29
N ARG A 176 -11.30 0.60 -8.57
CA ARG A 176 -11.45 1.63 -9.61
C ARG A 176 -12.90 2.07 -9.82
N ARG A 177 -13.90 1.21 -9.55
CA ARG A 177 -15.31 1.63 -9.59
C ARG A 177 -15.64 2.55 -8.42
N PHE A 178 -15.11 2.25 -7.23
CA PHE A 178 -15.27 3.12 -6.06
C PHE A 178 -14.63 4.49 -6.27
N ALA A 179 -13.49 4.56 -6.97
CA ALA A 179 -12.83 5.82 -7.31
C ALA A 179 -13.68 6.77 -8.19
N GLN A 180 -14.73 6.26 -8.86
CA GLN A 180 -15.65 7.08 -9.66
C GLN A 180 -16.63 7.87 -8.78
N VAL A 181 -16.82 7.45 -7.52
CA VAL A 181 -17.65 8.17 -6.56
C VAL A 181 -16.79 9.21 -5.85
N THR A 182 -16.99 10.48 -6.21
CA THR A 182 -16.28 11.59 -5.56
C THR A 182 -16.67 11.68 -4.09
N MET A 183 -15.70 11.75 -3.17
CA MET A 183 -15.91 12.06 -1.76
C MET A 183 -15.10 13.31 -1.40
N ASP A 184 -15.77 14.35 -0.93
CA ASP A 184 -15.14 15.55 -0.37
C ASP A 184 -14.80 15.37 1.13
N GLU A 185 -14.16 16.37 1.74
CA GLU A 185 -13.80 16.30 3.17
C GLU A 185 -15.02 16.19 4.09
N GLY A 186 -16.15 16.80 3.72
CA GLY A 186 -17.39 16.68 4.49
C GLY A 186 -17.99 15.27 4.39
N ASP A 187 -17.89 14.63 3.23
CA ASP A 187 -18.31 13.24 3.04
C ASP A 187 -17.45 12.30 3.89
N ARG A 188 -16.13 12.46 3.83
CA ARG A 188 -15.20 11.70 4.67
C ARG A 188 -15.48 11.91 6.14
N ALA A 189 -15.74 13.14 6.59
CA ALA A 189 -16.09 13.40 7.98
C ALA A 189 -17.35 12.63 8.43
N LEU A 190 -18.36 12.47 7.56
CA LEU A 190 -19.55 11.66 7.86
C LEU A 190 -19.22 10.17 7.95
N VAL A 191 -18.38 9.64 7.04
CA VAL A 191 -17.89 8.25 7.10
C VAL A 191 -17.07 8.02 8.36
N ARG A 192 -16.18 8.95 8.72
CA ARG A 192 -15.39 8.93 9.96
C ARG A 192 -16.27 8.85 11.20
N ALA A 193 -17.38 9.59 11.21
CA ALA A 193 -18.36 9.59 12.29
C ALA A 193 -19.37 8.43 12.27
N GLY A 194 -19.38 7.58 11.23
CA GLY A 194 -20.39 6.52 11.09
C GLY A 194 -21.80 7.02 10.72
N ARG A 195 -21.93 8.25 10.21
CA ARG A 195 -23.22 8.90 9.87
C ARG A 195 -23.58 8.66 8.39
N PHE A 196 -23.86 7.40 8.06
CA PHE A 196 -24.05 6.92 6.69
C PHE A 196 -25.41 7.35 6.12
N ARG A 197 -26.47 7.45 6.94
CA ARG A 197 -27.76 8.03 6.48
C ARG A 197 -27.65 9.49 6.07
N GLU A 198 -26.81 10.25 6.76
CA GLU A 198 -26.60 11.66 6.43
C GLU A 198 -25.74 11.84 5.20
N LEU A 199 -24.74 10.96 5.02
CA LEU A 199 -24.01 10.87 3.76
C LEU A 199 -24.97 10.55 2.60
N GLU A 200 -25.87 9.59 2.76
CA GLU A 200 -26.91 9.26 1.78
C GLU A 200 -27.74 10.49 1.41
N ALA A 201 -28.26 11.20 2.43
CA ALA A 201 -29.08 12.39 2.20
C ALA A 201 -28.30 13.49 1.45
N LYS A 202 -27.05 13.76 1.87
CA LYS A 202 -26.16 14.74 1.23
C LYS A 202 -25.88 14.38 -0.24
N LYS A 203 -25.55 13.11 -0.50
CA LYS A 203 -25.21 12.63 -1.86
C LYS A 203 -26.39 12.65 -2.83
N ASN A 204 -27.61 12.61 -2.32
CA ASN A 204 -28.83 12.60 -3.13
C ASN A 204 -29.56 13.94 -3.14
N GLU A 205 -29.02 14.99 -2.51
CA GLU A 205 -29.63 16.32 -2.52
C GLU A 205 -29.76 16.82 -3.97
N GLY A 206 -31.01 17.08 -4.40
CA GLY A 206 -31.33 17.50 -5.77
C GLY A 206 -31.52 16.37 -6.79
N THR A 207 -31.42 15.10 -6.39
CA THR A 207 -31.80 13.96 -7.26
C THR A 207 -33.32 13.80 -7.22
N PRO A 208 -34.05 13.98 -8.35
CA PRO A 208 -35.49 13.82 -8.35
C PRO A 208 -35.84 12.37 -8.01
N VAL A 209 -36.56 12.17 -6.90
CA VAL A 209 -37.17 10.89 -6.56
C VAL A 209 -38.16 10.58 -7.68
N ALA A 210 -37.84 9.59 -8.51
CA ALA A 210 -38.81 9.05 -9.45
C ALA A 210 -39.96 8.49 -8.61
N MET A 211 -41.06 9.23 -8.53
CA MET A 211 -42.29 8.71 -7.94
C MET A 211 -42.69 7.46 -8.72
N ALA A 212 -42.67 6.31 -8.05
CA ALA A 212 -43.24 5.08 -8.57
C ALA A 212 -44.72 5.34 -8.90
N ALA A 213 -45.08 5.11 -10.15
CA ALA A 213 -46.46 5.13 -10.64
C ALA A 213 -47.18 3.82 -10.31
#